data_AF-A0A6J4UHS3-F1
#
_entry.id   AF-A0A6J4UHS3-F1
#
_cell.length_a   1.000
_cell.length_b   1.000
_cell.length_c   1.000
_cell.angle_alpha   90.00
_cell.angle_beta   90.00
_cell.angle_gamma   90.00
#
_symmetry.space_group_name_H-M   'P 1'
#
loop_
_entity.id
_entity.type
_entity.pdbx_description
1 polymer ?
#
loop_
_entity_poly.entity_id
_entity_poly.type
_entity_poly.pdbx_seq_one_letter_code
_entity_poly.pdbx_strand_id
1 'polypeptide(L)'
;MRSTRGGVLNARLNRRMALITALGGLLWVPYGVFEMLQPWGEDTDYRDDRGYEVVTDILLYRVYGLPGSAALLLTALGLIWVFRVFGLPADRAGRTGLVLAYAALALAVLSAIGLVIRFDPLFTAPRIFGTLALGGATLLAGVATRRIGLARGWAVGLLALGLLGLFLLPLWPLVYAVELVPEGGGVGIIALFGLGWALVGYGLWSGRGEEPTRDVRGPAGP
;
A
#
# COMPACT_ATOMS: atom_id res chain seq x y z
N MET A 1 20.97 -23.02 -25.93
CA MET A 1 19.90 -22.14 -26.48
C MET A 1 18.57 -22.12 -25.69
N ARG A 2 18.50 -22.57 -24.42
CA ARG A 2 17.25 -22.52 -23.60
C ARG A 2 17.07 -21.27 -22.72
N SER A 3 18.00 -20.30 -22.70
CA SER A 3 17.95 -19.18 -21.74
C SER A 3 17.16 -17.95 -22.19
N THR A 4 16.83 -17.81 -23.48
CA THR A 4 16.17 -16.59 -24.00
C THR A 4 14.67 -16.53 -23.71
N ARG A 5 13.96 -17.68 -23.69
CA ARG A 5 12.51 -17.72 -23.44
C ARG A 5 12.14 -17.38 -21.98
N GLY A 6 12.97 -17.81 -21.03
CA GLY A 6 12.77 -17.53 -19.60
C GLY A 6 12.96 -16.06 -19.24
N GLY A 7 13.95 -15.40 -19.84
CA GLY A 7 14.22 -13.97 -19.63
C GLY A 7 13.07 -13.07 -20.09
N VAL A 8 12.48 -13.36 -21.26
CA VAL A 8 11.37 -12.56 -21.81
C VAL A 8 10.10 -12.68 -20.96
N LEU A 9 9.79 -13.86 -20.44
CA LEU A 9 8.62 -14.08 -19.58
C LEU A 9 8.75 -13.31 -18.26
N ASN A 10 9.93 -13.36 -17.64
CA ASN A 10 10.22 -12.64 -16.40
C ASN A 10 10.15 -11.12 -16.62
N ALA A 11 10.70 -10.60 -17.71
CA ALA A 11 10.62 -9.17 -18.02
C ALA A 11 9.18 -8.67 -18.18
N ARG A 12 8.30 -9.47 -18.80
CA ARG A 12 6.86 -9.13 -18.92
C ARG A 12 6.16 -9.14 -17.57
N LEU A 13 6.45 -10.14 -16.73
CA LEU A 13 5.87 -10.24 -15.39
C LEU A 13 6.30 -9.06 -14.51
N ASN A 14 7.58 -8.71 -14.52
CA ASN A 14 8.13 -7.57 -13.78
C ASN A 14 7.40 -6.27 -14.15
N ARG A 15 7.21 -6.02 -15.45
CA ARG A 15 6.48 -4.84 -15.93
C ARG A 15 5.02 -4.82 -15.47
N ARG A 16 4.33 -5.96 -15.51
CA ARG A 16 2.95 -6.06 -15.05
C ARG A 16 2.82 -5.76 -13.56
N MET A 17 3.71 -6.33 -12.75
CA MET A 17 3.68 -6.11 -11.30
C MET A 17 4.04 -4.67 -10.93
N ALA A 18 4.98 -4.05 -11.66
CA ALA A 18 5.29 -2.64 -11.53
C ALA A 18 4.08 -1.75 -11.85
N LEU A 19 3.34 -2.05 -12.92
CA LEU A 19 2.10 -1.34 -13.27
C LEU A 19 1.00 -1.55 -12.22
N ILE A 20 0.81 -2.78 -11.73
CA ILE A 20 -0.15 -3.09 -10.66
C ILE A 20 0.17 -2.25 -9.42
N THR A 21 1.44 -2.22 -9.02
CA THR A 21 1.90 -1.43 -7.87
C THR A 21 1.62 0.06 -8.10
N ALA A 22 1.91 0.57 -9.29
CA ALA A 22 1.71 1.97 -9.61
C ALA A 22 0.22 2.38 -9.63
N LEU A 23 -0.62 1.55 -10.25
CA LEU A 23 -2.07 1.76 -10.28
C LEU A 23 -2.66 1.67 -8.88
N GLY A 24 -2.23 0.72 -8.06
CA GLY A 24 -2.61 0.64 -6.65
C GLY A 24 -2.26 1.92 -5.90
N GLY A 25 -1.05 2.46 -6.11
CA GLY A 25 -0.64 3.75 -5.59
C GLY A 25 -1.55 4.89 -6.01
N LEU A 26 -1.83 5.01 -7.31
CA LEU A 26 -2.67 6.09 -7.84
C LEU A 26 -4.11 6.04 -7.31
N LEU A 27 -4.67 4.85 -7.06
CA LEU A 27 -6.04 4.69 -6.54
C LEU A 27 -6.23 5.19 -5.11
N TRP A 28 -5.15 5.33 -4.33
CA TRP A 28 -5.24 5.97 -3.01
C TRP A 28 -5.64 7.45 -3.12
N VAL A 29 -5.33 8.15 -4.21
CA VAL A 29 -5.68 9.57 -4.38
C VAL A 29 -7.20 9.78 -4.44
N PRO A 30 -7.95 9.17 -5.39
CA PRO A 30 -9.41 9.32 -5.40
C PRO A 30 -10.05 8.72 -4.15
N TYR A 31 -9.46 7.66 -3.56
CA TYR A 31 -9.92 7.17 -2.27
C TYR A 31 -9.80 8.24 -1.17
N GLY A 32 -8.64 8.90 -1.04
CA GLY A 32 -8.43 9.94 -0.02
C GLY A 32 -9.37 11.11 -0.20
N VAL A 33 -9.66 11.50 -1.45
CA VAL A 33 -10.70 12.50 -1.76
C VAL A 33 -12.06 12.04 -1.26
N PHE A 34 -12.50 10.83 -1.61
CA PHE A 34 -13.81 10.33 -1.19
C PHE A 34 -13.93 10.07 0.31
N GLU A 35 -12.85 9.66 0.95
CA GLU A 35 -12.84 9.33 2.38
C GLU A 35 -12.81 10.58 3.26
N MET A 36 -12.06 11.62 2.86
CA MET A 36 -11.81 12.80 3.69
C MET A 36 -12.73 13.98 3.35
N LEU A 37 -13.22 14.04 2.11
CA LEU A 37 -14.12 15.11 1.65
C LEU A 37 -15.54 14.54 1.42
N GLN A 38 -15.96 13.55 2.22
CA GLN A 38 -17.26 12.88 2.04
C GLN A 38 -18.40 13.87 1.79
N PRO A 39 -19.37 13.46 0.96
CA PRO A 39 -19.97 14.30 -0.06
C PRO A 39 -20.61 15.53 0.55
N TRP A 40 -20.26 16.68 0.01
CA TRP A 40 -21.07 17.88 0.15
C TRP A 40 -22.50 17.60 -0.35
N GLY A 41 -23.39 17.20 0.57
CA GLY A 41 -24.82 17.13 0.34
C GLY A 41 -25.41 15.72 0.21
N GLU A 42 -26.26 15.40 1.19
CA GLU A 42 -27.57 14.76 1.09
C GLU A 42 -27.75 13.24 1.38
N ASP A 43 -26.76 12.35 1.28
CA ASP A 43 -27.02 10.88 1.39
C ASP A 43 -26.17 10.13 2.43
N THR A 44 -25.90 10.73 3.59
CA THR A 44 -25.36 10.02 4.78
C THR A 44 -26.37 10.05 5.92
N ASP A 45 -26.49 8.92 6.63
CA ASP A 45 -27.25 8.84 7.88
C ASP A 45 -26.29 8.47 9.01
N TYR A 46 -26.35 9.24 10.10
CA TYR A 46 -25.62 8.89 11.32
C TYR A 46 -26.30 7.68 11.98
N ARG A 47 -25.56 6.59 12.15
CA ARG A 47 -26.07 5.38 12.79
C ARG A 47 -25.65 5.33 14.26
N ASP A 48 -26.58 5.61 15.15
CA ASP A 48 -26.38 5.51 16.61
C ASP A 48 -25.88 4.12 17.05
N ASP A 49 -26.29 3.05 16.35
CA ASP A 49 -25.85 1.67 16.64
C ASP A 49 -24.38 1.42 16.29
N ARG A 50 -23.75 2.31 15.53
CA ARG A 50 -22.39 2.16 15.01
C ARG A 50 -21.44 3.30 15.40
N GLY A 51 -21.98 4.47 15.73
CA GLY A 51 -21.21 5.65 16.14
C GLY A 51 -20.49 6.36 14.98
N TYR A 52 -20.94 6.18 13.74
CA TYR A 52 -20.41 6.87 12.56
C TYR A 52 -21.48 7.02 11.46
N GLU A 53 -21.22 7.94 10.52
CA GLU A 53 -22.07 8.16 9.34
C GLU A 53 -21.93 7.06 8.29
N VAL A 54 -23.06 6.64 7.71
CA VAL A 54 -23.10 5.62 6.66
C VAL A 54 -23.76 6.19 5.42
N VAL A 55 -23.13 6.00 4.26
CA VAL A 55 -23.70 6.35 2.96
C VAL A 55 -24.92 5.47 2.69
N THR A 56 -26.09 6.09 2.54
CA THR A 56 -27.38 5.39 2.34
C THR A 56 -27.59 5.01 0.87
N ASP A 57 -27.08 5.81 -0.07
CA ASP A 57 -27.14 5.50 -1.49
C ASP A 57 -26.13 4.38 -1.87
N ILE A 58 -26.68 3.34 -2.50
CA ILE A 58 -25.94 2.12 -2.84
C ILE A 58 -24.88 2.36 -3.92
N LEU A 59 -25.16 3.23 -4.88
CA LEU A 59 -24.23 3.56 -5.96
C LEU A 59 -23.06 4.38 -5.37
N LEU A 60 -23.35 5.37 -4.53
CA LEU A 60 -22.34 6.20 -3.86
C LEU A 60 -21.46 5.36 -2.93
N TYR A 61 -22.03 4.47 -2.11
CA TYR A 61 -21.26 3.55 -1.26
C TYR A 61 -20.26 2.73 -2.07
N ARG A 62 -20.66 2.23 -3.25
CA ARG A 62 -19.78 1.48 -4.15
C ARG A 62 -18.73 2.36 -4.81
N VAL A 63 -19.11 3.53 -5.32
CA VAL A 63 -18.19 4.44 -6.02
C VAL A 63 -17.11 4.96 -5.08
N TYR A 64 -17.47 5.32 -3.84
CA TYR A 64 -16.51 5.81 -2.84
C TYR A 64 -15.69 4.69 -2.23
N GLY A 65 -16.30 3.51 -2.04
CA GLY A 65 -15.60 2.36 -1.49
C GLY A 65 -14.62 1.71 -2.46
N LEU A 66 -14.95 1.57 -3.74
CA LEU A 66 -14.18 0.73 -4.66
C LEU A 66 -12.70 1.14 -4.81
N PRO A 67 -12.34 2.44 -4.92
CA PRO A 67 -10.96 2.86 -5.00
C PRO A 67 -10.11 2.39 -3.82
N GLY A 68 -10.61 2.48 -2.59
CA GLY A 68 -9.85 2.07 -1.39
C GLY A 68 -9.55 0.58 -1.34
N SER A 69 -10.53 -0.28 -1.63
CA SER A 69 -10.34 -1.74 -1.66
C SER A 69 -9.40 -2.15 -2.80
N ALA A 70 -9.55 -1.53 -3.98
CA ALA A 70 -8.68 -1.79 -5.12
C ALA A 70 -7.24 -1.30 -4.88
N ALA A 71 -7.08 -0.11 -4.29
CA ALA A 71 -5.78 0.45 -3.91
C ALA A 71 -5.04 -0.49 -2.96
N LEU A 72 -5.71 -0.92 -1.88
CA LEU A 72 -5.16 -1.84 -0.90
C LEU A 72 -4.78 -3.20 -1.52
N LEU A 73 -5.65 -3.77 -2.37
CA LEU A 73 -5.41 -5.06 -3.03
C LEU A 73 -4.18 -4.99 -3.96
N LEU A 74 -4.13 -3.98 -4.83
CA LEU A 74 -3.05 -3.84 -5.81
C LEU A 74 -1.72 -3.47 -5.15
N THR A 75 -1.73 -2.62 -4.11
CA THR A 75 -0.51 -2.30 -3.35
C THR A 75 -0.02 -3.49 -2.52
N ALA A 76 -0.90 -4.30 -1.94
CA ALA A 76 -0.50 -5.53 -1.25
C ALA A 76 0.15 -6.54 -2.22
N LEU A 77 -0.41 -6.72 -3.42
CA LEU A 77 0.22 -7.53 -4.48
C LEU A 77 1.58 -6.97 -4.90
N GLY A 78 1.67 -5.65 -5.06
CA GLY A 78 2.92 -4.96 -5.35
C GLY A 78 3.98 -5.16 -4.26
N LEU A 79 3.59 -5.09 -2.99
CA LEU A 79 4.48 -5.32 -1.86
C LEU A 79 5.00 -6.77 -1.82
N ILE A 80 4.11 -7.76 -2.00
CA ILE A 80 4.52 -9.17 -2.08
C ILE A 80 5.54 -9.37 -3.21
N TRP A 81 5.35 -8.67 -4.33
CA TRP A 81 6.30 -8.67 -5.42
C TRP A 81 7.64 -8.03 -5.04
N VAL A 82 7.65 -6.90 -4.33
CA VAL A 82 8.86 -6.27 -3.77
C VAL A 82 9.63 -7.27 -2.89
N PHE A 83 8.95 -7.96 -1.98
CA PHE A 83 9.57 -9.01 -1.15
C PHE A 83 10.26 -10.08 -1.98
N ARG A 84 9.62 -10.50 -3.08
CA ARG A 84 10.14 -11.53 -3.98
C ARG A 84 11.36 -11.03 -4.79
N VAL A 85 11.27 -9.85 -5.40
CA VAL A 85 12.34 -9.29 -6.25
C VAL A 85 13.60 -9.01 -5.44
N PHE A 86 13.45 -8.47 -4.24
CA PHE A 86 14.57 -8.12 -3.38
C PHE A 86 15.06 -9.28 -2.50
N GLY A 87 14.42 -10.46 -2.53
CA GLY A 87 14.84 -11.60 -1.72
C GLY A 87 14.75 -11.35 -0.21
N LEU A 88 13.83 -10.48 0.23
CA LEU A 88 13.72 -10.02 1.62
C LEU A 88 13.40 -11.10 2.67
N PRO A 89 12.72 -12.24 2.38
CA PRO A 89 12.38 -13.25 3.40
C PRO A 89 13.56 -14.00 4.04
N ALA A 90 14.80 -13.54 3.83
CA ALA A 90 16.01 -14.17 4.35
C ALA A 90 16.11 -14.12 5.89
N ASP A 91 15.55 -13.09 6.54
CA ASP A 91 15.60 -12.92 8.00
C ASP A 91 14.20 -12.95 8.67
N ARG A 92 14.14 -12.72 9.99
CA ARG A 92 12.86 -12.69 10.72
C ARG A 92 11.99 -11.49 10.31
N ALA A 93 12.58 -10.32 10.14
CA ALA A 93 11.84 -9.10 9.79
C ALA A 93 11.18 -9.23 8.42
N GLY A 94 11.91 -9.75 7.44
CA GLY A 94 11.39 -10.02 6.10
C GLY A 94 10.28 -11.06 6.08
N ARG A 95 10.39 -12.15 6.87
CA ARG A 95 9.32 -13.15 6.99
C ARG A 95 8.06 -12.59 7.64
N THR A 96 8.19 -11.86 8.74
CA THR A 96 7.05 -11.20 9.39
C THR A 96 6.41 -10.17 8.47
N GLY A 97 7.21 -9.38 7.76
CA GLY A 97 6.72 -8.43 6.76
C GLY A 97 5.95 -9.10 5.63
N LEU A 98 6.42 -10.24 5.12
CA LEU A 98 5.72 -11.00 4.10
C LEU A 98 4.38 -11.57 4.61
N VAL A 99 4.34 -12.08 5.84
CA VAL A 99 3.09 -12.54 6.47
C VAL A 99 2.08 -11.39 6.57
N LEU A 100 2.53 -10.20 7.01
CA LEU A 100 1.68 -9.01 7.06
C LEU A 100 1.22 -8.57 5.67
N ALA A 101 2.05 -8.70 4.63
CA ALA A 101 1.66 -8.39 3.25
C ALA A 101 0.56 -9.35 2.76
N TYR A 102 0.64 -10.64 3.08
CA TYR A 102 -0.43 -11.59 2.80
C TYR A 102 -1.69 -11.33 3.63
N ALA A 103 -1.54 -10.93 4.90
CA ALA A 103 -2.68 -10.52 5.72
C ALA A 103 -3.37 -9.27 5.13
N ALA A 104 -2.62 -8.27 4.70
CA ALA A 104 -3.14 -7.10 4.00
C ALA A 104 -3.89 -7.49 2.72
N LEU A 105 -3.35 -8.41 1.92
CA LEU A 105 -4.02 -8.93 0.74
C LEU A 105 -5.35 -9.64 1.08
N ALA A 106 -5.34 -10.52 2.08
CA ALA A 106 -6.54 -11.23 2.51
C ALA A 106 -7.62 -10.26 3.00
N LEU A 107 -7.23 -9.25 3.79
CA LEU A 107 -8.12 -8.21 4.28
C LEU A 107 -8.63 -7.29 3.16
N ALA A 108 -7.82 -7.03 2.12
CA ALA A 108 -8.26 -6.31 0.92
C ALA A 108 -9.34 -7.08 0.17
N VAL A 109 -9.18 -8.39 0.03
CA VAL A 109 -10.19 -9.28 -0.58
C VAL A 109 -11.47 -9.30 0.26
N LEU A 110 -11.36 -9.43 1.59
CA LEU A 110 -12.52 -9.36 2.47
C LEU A 110 -13.24 -8.02 2.36
N SER A 111 -12.48 -6.91 2.32
CA SER A 111 -13.04 -5.57 2.13
C SER A 111 -13.79 -5.47 0.79
N ALA A 112 -13.21 -5.97 -0.30
CA ALA A 112 -13.87 -6.01 -1.61
C ALA A 112 -15.14 -6.88 -1.60
N ILE A 113 -15.12 -8.02 -0.92
CA ILE A 113 -16.31 -8.87 -0.74
C ILE A 113 -17.37 -8.10 0.04
N GLY A 114 -17.02 -7.46 1.16
CA GLY A 114 -17.92 -6.61 1.96
C GLY A 114 -18.59 -5.53 1.12
N LEU A 115 -17.85 -4.90 0.21
CA LEU A 115 -18.38 -3.92 -0.74
C LEU A 115 -19.40 -4.55 -1.71
N VAL A 116 -19.10 -5.75 -2.25
CA VAL A 116 -19.98 -6.46 -3.19
C VAL A 116 -21.28 -6.90 -2.51
N ILE A 117 -21.19 -7.51 -1.33
CA ILE A 117 -22.35 -8.04 -0.60
C ILE A 117 -23.08 -6.97 0.24
N ARG A 118 -22.55 -5.73 0.27
CA ARG A 118 -23.11 -4.59 1.04
C ARG A 118 -23.13 -4.85 2.55
N PHE A 119 -22.07 -5.45 3.06
CA PHE A 119 -21.91 -5.70 4.49
C PHE A 119 -20.77 -4.85 5.03
N ASP A 120 -21.13 -3.67 5.53
CA ASP A 120 -20.23 -2.63 5.99
C ASP A 120 -19.19 -3.09 7.04
N PRO A 121 -19.52 -3.90 8.08
CA PRO A 121 -18.50 -4.43 8.99
C PRO A 121 -17.39 -5.23 8.29
N LEU A 122 -17.73 -5.97 7.23
CA LEU A 122 -16.78 -6.74 6.42
C LEU A 122 -16.05 -5.88 5.39
N PHE A 123 -16.53 -4.67 5.13
CA PHE A 123 -15.88 -3.70 4.27
C PHE A 123 -14.88 -2.83 5.06
N THR A 124 -15.36 -2.19 6.13
CA THR A 124 -14.66 -1.16 6.90
C THR A 124 -13.56 -1.73 7.77
N ALA A 125 -13.85 -2.74 8.61
CA ALA A 125 -12.84 -3.29 9.50
C ALA A 125 -11.66 -3.92 8.73
N PRO A 126 -11.88 -4.78 7.70
CA PRO A 126 -10.77 -5.30 6.91
C PRO A 126 -9.98 -4.22 6.18
N ARG A 127 -10.61 -3.13 5.75
CA ARG A 127 -9.88 -2.00 5.13
C ARG A 127 -8.93 -1.34 6.11
N ILE A 128 -9.42 -1.03 7.31
CA ILE A 128 -8.63 -0.37 8.36
C ILE A 128 -7.44 -1.27 8.76
N PHE A 129 -7.72 -2.51 9.15
CA PHE A 129 -6.67 -3.45 9.56
C PHE A 129 -5.76 -3.86 8.40
N GLY A 130 -6.27 -3.90 7.17
CA GLY A 130 -5.49 -4.19 5.98
C GLY A 130 -4.51 -3.09 5.65
N THR A 131 -4.92 -1.82 5.80
CA THR A 131 -4.04 -0.65 5.61
C THR A 131 -2.93 -0.63 6.68
N LEU A 132 -3.26 -0.94 7.93
CA LEU A 132 -2.28 -1.14 8.99
C LEU A 132 -1.28 -2.26 8.67
N ALA A 133 -1.79 -3.43 8.26
CA ALA A 133 -0.96 -4.56 7.88
C ALA A 133 -0.03 -4.20 6.71
N LEU A 134 -0.54 -3.46 5.71
CA LEU A 134 0.24 -2.96 4.59
C LEU A 134 1.34 -2.00 5.07
N GLY A 135 1.02 -1.02 5.91
CA GLY A 135 1.98 -0.08 6.48
C GLY A 135 3.10 -0.79 7.26
N GLY A 136 2.72 -1.71 8.16
CA GLY A 136 3.65 -2.53 8.93
C GLY A 136 4.53 -3.43 8.05
N ALA A 137 3.94 -4.08 7.04
CA ALA A 137 4.67 -4.89 6.08
C ALA A 137 5.68 -4.06 5.28
N THR A 138 5.31 -2.86 4.87
CA THR A 138 6.17 -1.94 4.09
C THR A 138 7.33 -1.43 4.94
N LEU A 139 7.07 -1.09 6.21
CA LEU A 139 8.09 -0.71 7.17
C LEU A 139 9.11 -1.83 7.36
N LEU A 140 8.64 -3.07 7.58
CA LEU A 140 9.50 -4.25 7.73
C LEU A 140 10.26 -4.57 6.44
N ALA A 141 9.67 -4.35 5.26
CA ALA A 141 10.37 -4.44 4.00
C ALA A 141 11.55 -3.45 3.95
N GLY A 142 11.34 -2.19 4.33
CA GLY A 142 12.40 -1.19 4.42
C GLY A 142 13.53 -1.56 5.40
N VAL A 143 13.18 -2.13 6.57
CA VAL A 143 14.17 -2.67 7.52
C VAL A 143 14.96 -3.82 6.90
N ALA A 144 14.29 -4.78 6.26
CA ALA A 144 14.94 -5.92 5.61
C ALA A 144 15.84 -5.48 4.46
N THR A 145 15.37 -4.57 3.59
CA THR A 145 16.13 -3.95 2.50
C THR A 145 17.42 -3.31 3.01
N ARG A 146 17.36 -2.58 4.13
CA ARG A 146 18.56 -1.98 4.75
C ARG A 146 19.57 -3.03 5.20
N ARG A 147 19.09 -4.13 5.79
CA ARG A 147 19.96 -5.20 6.33
C ARG A 147 20.70 -5.98 5.26
N ILE A 148 20.08 -6.18 4.10
CA ILE A 148 20.70 -6.89 2.97
C ILE A 148 21.60 -6.00 2.11
N GLY A 149 21.82 -4.74 2.51
CA GLY A 149 22.73 -3.82 1.81
C GLY A 149 22.22 -3.32 0.46
N LEU A 150 20.90 -3.39 0.19
CA LEU A 150 20.33 -2.75 -0.98
C LEU A 150 20.45 -1.22 -0.89
N ALA A 151 20.35 -0.55 -2.04
CA ALA A 151 20.55 0.89 -2.15
C ALA A 151 19.77 1.67 -1.08
N ARG A 152 20.47 2.59 -0.39
CA ARG A 152 19.93 3.36 0.75
C ARG A 152 18.60 4.04 0.44
N GLY A 153 18.41 4.50 -0.81
CA GLY A 153 17.16 5.12 -1.24
C GLY A 153 15.93 4.21 -1.13
N TRP A 154 16.05 2.92 -1.48
CA TRP A 154 14.95 1.96 -1.38
C TRP A 154 14.57 1.69 0.07
N ALA A 155 15.55 1.49 0.95
CA ALA A 155 15.31 1.27 2.37
C ALA A 155 14.60 2.48 3.01
N VAL A 156 15.12 3.69 2.77
CA VAL A 156 14.53 4.92 3.32
C VAL A 156 13.14 5.16 2.75
N GLY A 157 12.94 4.97 1.44
CA GLY A 157 11.64 5.13 0.80
C GLY A 157 10.58 4.20 1.37
N LEU A 158 10.89 2.91 1.52
CA LEU A 158 9.97 1.93 2.11
C LEU A 158 9.71 2.19 3.59
N LEU A 159 10.72 2.63 4.36
CA LEU A 159 10.51 3.01 5.76
C LEU A 159 9.56 4.21 5.89
N ALA A 160 9.80 5.27 5.13
CA ALA A 160 8.94 6.45 5.12
C ALA A 160 7.51 6.11 4.68
N LEU A 161 7.38 5.30 3.63
CA LEU A 161 6.09 4.84 3.13
C LEU A 161 5.36 3.94 4.13
N GLY A 162 6.08 3.06 4.83
CA GLY A 162 5.52 2.22 5.89
C GLY A 162 5.05 3.02 7.10
N LEU A 163 5.82 4.02 7.53
CA LEU A 163 5.39 4.95 8.59
C LEU A 163 4.14 5.73 8.18
N LEU A 164 4.10 6.23 6.94
CA LEU A 164 2.95 6.93 6.41
C LEU A 164 1.71 6.02 6.37
N GLY A 165 1.87 4.76 5.94
CA GLY A 165 0.80 3.76 5.95
C GLY A 165 0.28 3.42 7.35
N LEU A 166 1.16 3.33 8.35
CA LEU A 166 0.76 3.15 9.75
C LEU A 166 0.03 4.39 10.29
N PHE A 167 0.44 5.58 9.84
CA PHE A 167 -0.19 6.85 10.22
C PHE A 167 -1.58 7.04 9.59
N LEU A 168 -1.93 6.28 8.55
CA LEU A 168 -3.30 6.33 7.99
C LEU A 168 -4.38 5.84 8.96
N LEU A 169 -4.04 4.99 9.93
CA LEU A 169 -4.99 4.56 10.96
C LEU A 169 -5.47 5.73 11.84
N PRO A 170 -4.58 6.45 12.56
CA PRO A 170 -5.01 7.56 13.41
C PRO A 170 -5.50 8.76 12.60
N LEU A 171 -5.29 8.79 11.27
CA LEU A 171 -5.69 9.93 10.44
C LEU A 171 -7.18 10.24 10.57
N TRP A 172 -8.03 9.21 10.62
CA TRP A 172 -9.49 9.40 10.72
C TRP A 172 -9.90 10.05 12.05
N PRO A 173 -9.47 9.55 13.24
CA PRO A 173 -9.65 10.29 14.49
C PRO A 173 -9.04 11.69 14.49
N LEU A 174 -7.87 11.89 13.87
CA LEU A 174 -7.21 13.20 13.86
C LEU A 174 -7.95 14.24 13.04
N VAL A 175 -8.61 13.83 11.96
CA VAL A 175 -9.43 14.71 11.11
C VAL A 175 -10.79 14.96 11.75
N TYR A 176 -11.52 13.90 12.13
CA TYR A 176 -12.93 14.03 12.50
C TYR A 176 -13.21 14.10 14.00
N ALA A 177 -12.40 13.45 14.84
CA ALA A 177 -12.66 13.39 16.28
C ALA A 177 -11.91 14.48 17.05
N VAL A 178 -10.70 14.83 16.61
CA VAL A 178 -9.83 15.81 17.28
C VAL A 178 -9.74 17.12 16.50
N GLU A 179 -10.17 17.14 15.23
CA GLU A 179 -10.08 18.30 14.33
C GLU A 179 -8.66 18.90 14.25
N LEU A 180 -7.63 18.07 14.49
CA LEU A 180 -6.24 18.51 14.49
C LEU A 180 -5.70 18.69 13.07
N VAL A 181 -6.24 17.90 12.13
CA VAL A 181 -5.83 17.90 10.73
C VAL A 181 -7.03 18.31 9.88
N PRO A 182 -6.92 19.36 9.05
CA PRO A 182 -8.01 19.70 8.14
C PRO A 182 -8.24 18.57 7.14
N GLU A 183 -9.47 18.40 6.66
CA GLU A 183 -9.84 17.36 5.68
C GLU A 183 -8.89 17.32 4.48
N GLY A 184 -8.56 18.50 3.91
CA GLY A 184 -7.60 18.63 2.82
C GLY A 184 -6.19 18.15 3.19
N GLY A 185 -5.80 18.28 4.46
CA GLY A 185 -4.57 17.68 5.00
C GLY A 185 -4.64 16.16 5.01
N GLY A 186 -5.78 15.58 5.40
CA GLY A 186 -6.05 14.15 5.30
C GLY A 186 -5.94 13.62 3.87
N VAL A 187 -6.57 14.30 2.91
CA VAL A 187 -6.45 14.00 1.47
C VAL A 187 -4.98 14.03 1.05
N GLY A 188 -4.25 15.08 1.44
CA GLY A 188 -2.84 15.24 1.12
C GLY A 188 -1.98 14.08 1.64
N ILE A 189 -2.21 13.63 2.87
CA ILE A 189 -1.47 12.51 3.48
C ILE A 189 -1.75 11.19 2.74
N ILE A 190 -3.01 10.89 2.44
CA ILE A 190 -3.38 9.69 1.68
C ILE A 190 -2.81 9.76 0.26
N ALA A 191 -2.88 10.93 -0.38
CA ALA A 191 -2.34 11.13 -1.72
C ALA A 191 -0.81 10.94 -1.74
N LEU A 192 -0.09 11.45 -0.75
CA LEU A 192 1.36 11.23 -0.61
C LEU A 192 1.69 9.75 -0.44
N PHE A 193 0.89 9.01 0.34
CA PHE A 193 1.04 7.55 0.47
C PHE A 193 0.84 6.84 -0.86
N GLY A 194 -0.23 7.21 -1.59
CA GLY A 194 -0.49 6.70 -2.93
C GLY A 194 0.62 6.97 -3.93
N LEU A 195 1.09 8.23 -3.99
CA LEU A 195 2.18 8.65 -4.86
C LEU A 195 3.50 7.94 -4.52
N GLY A 196 3.78 7.71 -3.24
CA GLY A 196 4.92 6.91 -2.81
C GLY A 196 4.90 5.49 -3.39
N TRP A 197 3.74 4.82 -3.37
CA TRP A 197 3.54 3.53 -4.03
C TRP A 197 3.64 3.61 -5.56
N ALA A 198 3.15 4.70 -6.17
CA ALA A 198 3.32 4.94 -7.59
C ALA A 198 4.80 5.02 -8.00
N LEU A 199 5.61 5.70 -7.18
CA LEU A 199 7.06 5.79 -7.35
C LEU A 199 7.76 4.45 -7.14
N VAL A 200 7.33 3.62 -6.18
CA VAL A 200 7.81 2.24 -6.03
C VAL A 200 7.55 1.44 -7.30
N GLY A 201 6.32 1.50 -7.84
CA GLY A 201 5.97 0.86 -9.11
C GLY A 201 6.87 1.33 -10.26
N TYR A 202 7.07 2.64 -10.40
CA TYR A 202 7.98 3.20 -11.41
C TYR A 202 9.44 2.76 -11.21
N GLY A 203 9.92 2.69 -9.97
CA GLY A 203 11.25 2.20 -9.63
C GLY A 203 11.46 0.73 -10.03
N LEU A 204 10.45 -0.11 -9.81
CA LEU A 204 10.45 -1.51 -10.26
C LEU A 204 10.42 -1.62 -11.80
N TRP A 205 9.64 -0.77 -12.46
CA TRP A 205 9.55 -0.75 -13.93
C TRP A 205 10.86 -0.34 -14.60
N SER A 206 11.55 0.66 -14.02
CA SER A 206 12.79 1.23 -14.55
C SER A 206 14.05 0.41 -14.25
N GLY A 207 13.96 -0.65 -13.45
CA GLY A 207 15.11 -1.51 -13.11
C GLY A 207 16.09 -0.90 -12.11
N ARG A 208 15.77 0.24 -11.47
CA ARG A 208 16.64 0.95 -10.51
C ARG A 208 16.92 0.20 -9.18
N GLY A 209 16.51 -1.07 -9.07
CA GLY A 209 16.75 -1.92 -7.91
C GLY A 209 17.86 -2.96 -8.11
N GLU A 210 18.38 -3.12 -9.33
CA GLU A 210 19.29 -4.22 -9.69
C GLU A 210 20.77 -3.85 -9.76
N GLU A 211 21.16 -2.60 -9.50
CA GLU A 211 22.58 -2.24 -9.38
C GLU A 211 23.05 -2.51 -7.94
N PRO A 212 23.72 -3.65 -7.65
CA PRO A 212 24.48 -3.73 -6.43
C PRO A 212 25.52 -2.62 -6.52
N THR A 213 25.53 -1.74 -5.53
CA THR A 213 26.68 -0.89 -5.23
C THR A 213 27.85 -1.85 -4.99
N ARG A 214 28.56 -2.19 -6.07
CA ARG A 214 29.90 -2.79 -6.01
C ARG A 214 30.75 -1.72 -5.36
N ASP A 215 30.82 -1.77 -4.04
CA ASP A 215 31.84 -1.07 -3.31
C ASP A 215 33.15 -1.73 -3.71
N VAL A 216 33.83 -1.10 -4.67
CA VAL A 216 35.19 -1.42 -5.10
C VAL A 216 36.10 -1.03 -3.95
N ARG A 217 36.04 -1.79 -2.86
CA ARG A 217 37.14 -1.88 -1.90
C ARG A 217 37.70 -3.28 -2.04
N GLY A 218 38.51 -3.43 -3.09
CA GLY A 218 39.45 -4.53 -3.15
C GLY A 218 40.33 -4.50 -1.89
N PRO A 219 40.82 -5.66 -1.43
CA PRO A 219 41.75 -5.70 -0.32
C PRO A 219 42.95 -4.81 -0.65
N ALA A 220 43.17 -3.78 0.16
CA ALA A 220 44.49 -3.16 0.25
C ALA A 220 45.41 -4.24 0.80
N GLY A 221 46.19 -4.86 -0.07
CA GLY A 221 47.38 -5.60 0.31
C GLY A 221 48.62 -4.87 -0.20
N PRO A 222 49.82 -5.22 0.26
CA PRO A 222 50.15 -6.12 1.38
C PRO A 222 50.32 -5.40 2.73
#